data_AF-A0A183UBW0-F1
#
_entry.id   AF-A0A183UBW0-F1
#
_cell.length_a   1.000
_cell.length_b   1.000
_cell.length_c   1.000
_cell.angle_alpha   90.00
_cell.angle_beta   90.00
_cell.angle_gamma   90.00
#
_symmetry.space_group_name_H-M   'P 1'
#
loop_
_entity.id
_entity.type
_entity.pdbx_description
1 polymer ?
#
loop_
_entity_poly.entity_id
_entity_poly.type
_entity_poly.pdbx_seq_one_letter_code
_entity_poly.pdbx_strand_id
1 'polypeptide(L)'
;MLPLDTWEHRYVIIDSFEINEGMCYIVDRSAWKGREGFVITRYIRTPFGAPEFSATRLFLPKELKTKEAIDSRQLRIFYSKVVQSYKRIMVAAPFALKALGHNRNSGGRLLVIGLWGASISNFIHFAFPEMKIVVLAENEQIRSASQKYFGLIEDGKHRVHVGNMSASLNKLVANGRSIIDRVIFIQ
;
A
#
# COMPACT_ATOMS: atom_id res chain seq x y z
N MET A 1 28.53 -21.58 -3.50
CA MET A 1 27.74 -20.47 -2.94
C MET A 1 28.09 -19.24 -3.78
N LEU A 2 27.13 -18.60 -4.46
CA LEU A 2 27.46 -17.41 -5.28
C LEU A 2 27.78 -16.22 -4.36
N PRO A 3 28.73 -15.34 -4.73
CA PRO A 3 29.06 -14.14 -3.95
C PRO A 3 27.82 -13.25 -3.77
N LEU A 4 27.60 -12.77 -2.53
CA LEU A 4 26.44 -11.97 -2.09
C LEU A 4 26.30 -10.62 -2.81
N ASP A 5 27.35 -10.21 -3.50
CA ASP A 5 27.64 -8.98 -4.20
C ASP A 5 27.20 -9.02 -5.69
N THR A 6 26.67 -10.15 -6.17
CA THR A 6 26.20 -10.34 -7.55
C THR A 6 24.67 -10.27 -7.74
N TRP A 7 23.90 -10.01 -6.69
CA TRP A 7 22.45 -9.84 -6.80
C TRP A 7 22.12 -8.44 -7.30
N GLU A 8 22.27 -8.22 -8.60
CA GLU A 8 21.84 -7.01 -9.30
C GLU A 8 20.40 -6.68 -8.94
N HIS A 9 20.12 -5.39 -8.70
CA HIS A 9 18.75 -4.91 -8.57
C HIS A 9 18.00 -5.14 -9.88
N ARG A 10 17.27 -6.25 -9.97
CA ARG A 10 16.43 -6.52 -11.13
C ARG A 10 15.07 -5.91 -10.92
N TYR A 11 14.73 -4.99 -11.82
CA TYR A 11 13.38 -4.49 -12.00
C TYR A 11 12.70 -5.31 -13.08
N VAL A 12 11.52 -5.83 -12.77
CA VAL A 12 10.67 -6.55 -13.72
C VAL A 12 9.35 -5.81 -13.80
N ILE A 13 8.99 -5.34 -14.99
CA ILE A 13 7.66 -4.78 -15.23
C ILE A 13 6.67 -5.94 -15.28
N ILE A 14 5.66 -5.87 -14.42
CA ILE A 14 4.64 -6.88 -14.24
C ILE A 14 3.39 -6.55 -15.07
N ASP A 15 3.02 -5.26 -15.09
CA ASP A 15 1.88 -4.74 -15.84
C ASP A 15 1.98 -3.21 -15.95
N SER A 16 1.06 -2.59 -16.65
CA SER A 16 0.88 -1.14 -16.73
C SER A 16 -0.60 -0.77 -16.79
N PHE A 17 -0.93 0.44 -16.37
CA PHE A 17 -2.28 1.00 -16.47
C PHE A 17 -2.19 2.51 -16.66
N GLU A 18 -3.21 3.10 -17.29
CA GLU A 18 -3.28 4.54 -17.54
C GLU A 18 -4.16 5.23 -16.50
N ILE A 19 -3.71 6.40 -16.04
CA ILE A 19 -4.49 7.36 -15.27
C ILE A 19 -4.47 8.71 -16.00
N ASN A 20 -5.21 9.70 -15.52
CA ASN A 20 -5.29 11.02 -16.17
C ASN A 20 -3.92 11.70 -16.33
N GLU A 21 -3.01 11.44 -15.39
CA GLU A 21 -1.65 11.98 -15.32
C GLU A 21 -0.65 11.20 -16.20
N GLY A 22 -1.10 10.09 -16.81
CA GLY A 22 -0.33 9.29 -17.75
C GLY A 22 -0.14 7.83 -17.32
N MET A 23 0.81 7.17 -17.96
CA MET A 23 1.07 5.74 -17.75
C MET A 23 1.73 5.44 -16.42
N CYS A 24 1.17 4.47 -15.70
CA CYS A 24 1.74 3.86 -14.52
C CYS A 24 2.19 2.42 -14.82
N TYR A 25 3.24 1.99 -14.13
CA TYR A 25 3.81 0.65 -14.23
C TYR A 25 3.81 -0.03 -12.87
N ILE A 26 3.45 -1.31 -12.89
CA ILE A 26 3.64 -2.22 -11.77
C ILE A 26 4.99 -2.87 -11.93
N VAL A 27 5.88 -2.68 -10.96
CA VAL A 27 7.27 -3.12 -11.06
C VAL A 27 7.67 -3.89 -9.82
N ASP A 28 8.23 -5.07 -9.99
CA ASP A 28 8.86 -5.81 -8.90
C ASP A 28 10.36 -5.57 -8.91
N ARG A 29 10.91 -5.25 -7.74
CA ARG A 29 12.34 -5.13 -7.50
C ARG A 29 12.78 -6.18 -6.51
N SER A 30 13.80 -6.94 -6.89
CA SER A 30 14.52 -7.80 -5.96
C SER A 30 15.73 -7.06 -5.34
N ALA A 31 16.00 -7.33 -4.07
CA ALA A 31 17.16 -6.81 -3.38
C ALA A 31 17.56 -7.71 -2.21
N TRP A 32 18.86 -7.77 -1.91
CA TRP A 32 19.34 -8.26 -0.63
C TRP A 32 19.29 -7.13 0.41
N LYS A 33 18.71 -7.38 1.59
CA LYS A 33 18.53 -6.40 2.67
C LYS A 33 19.22 -6.84 3.96
N GLY A 34 20.53 -7.14 3.87
CA GLY A 34 21.37 -7.48 5.02
C GLY A 34 20.76 -8.60 5.85
N ARG A 35 20.44 -8.32 7.12
CA ARG A 35 19.83 -9.29 8.05
C ARG A 35 18.42 -9.74 7.66
N GLU A 36 17.69 -8.96 6.85
CA GLU A 36 16.36 -9.35 6.36
C GLU A 36 16.44 -10.36 5.20
N GLY A 37 17.64 -10.60 4.66
CA GLY A 37 17.86 -11.50 3.54
C GLY A 37 17.33 -10.95 2.21
N PHE A 38 17.04 -11.86 1.29
CA PHE A 38 16.45 -11.54 0.00
C PHE A 38 15.02 -11.01 0.19
N VAL A 39 14.63 -9.96 -0.54
CA VAL A 39 13.27 -9.41 -0.53
C VAL A 39 12.84 -9.08 -1.95
N ILE A 40 11.54 -9.23 -2.22
CA ILE A 40 10.87 -8.64 -3.39
C ILE A 40 9.93 -7.55 -2.90
N THR A 41 10.07 -6.37 -3.51
CA THR A 41 9.19 -5.23 -3.27
C THR A 41 8.49 -4.88 -4.57
N ARG A 42 7.15 -4.77 -4.52
CA ARG A 42 6.31 -4.36 -5.64
C ARG A 42 6.00 -2.89 -5.54
N TYR A 43 6.08 -2.18 -6.65
CA TYR A 43 5.92 -0.74 -6.76
C TYR A 43 4.85 -0.35 -7.78
N ILE A 44 4.20 0.78 -7.54
CA ILE A 44 3.55 1.59 -8.58
C ILE A 44 4.45 2.79 -8.85
N ARG A 45 4.79 3.02 -10.13
CA ARG A 45 5.61 4.15 -10.56
C ARG A 45 5.23 4.63 -11.95
N THR A 46 5.44 5.91 -12.22
CA THR A 46 5.46 6.49 -13.57
C THR A 46 6.74 6.10 -14.32
N PRO A 47 6.93 6.52 -15.60
CA PRO A 47 8.16 6.23 -16.36
C PRO A 47 9.45 6.57 -15.61
N PHE A 48 10.55 5.90 -16.01
CA PHE A 48 11.85 5.92 -15.30
C PHE A 48 12.32 7.33 -14.92
N GLY A 49 12.58 7.55 -13.63
CA GLY A 49 13.09 8.82 -13.06
C GLY A 49 12.13 9.53 -12.10
N ALA A 50 10.84 9.16 -12.12
CA ALA A 50 9.83 9.73 -11.23
C ALA A 50 9.73 8.98 -9.88
N PRO A 51 9.26 9.65 -8.80
CA PRO A 51 9.11 9.05 -7.48
C PRO A 51 8.13 7.85 -7.45
N GLU A 52 8.41 6.90 -6.56
CA GLU A 52 7.57 5.72 -6.33
C GLU A 52 6.31 6.08 -5.54
N PHE A 53 5.12 6.02 -6.14
CA PHE A 53 3.86 6.37 -5.46
C PHE A 53 3.49 5.42 -4.34
N SER A 54 3.71 4.12 -4.55
CA SER A 54 3.41 3.11 -3.54
C SER A 54 4.29 1.89 -3.67
N ALA A 55 4.53 1.23 -2.53
CA ALA A 55 5.34 0.04 -2.46
C ALA A 55 4.81 -0.91 -1.39
N THR A 56 4.88 -2.21 -1.67
CA THR A 56 4.56 -3.28 -0.71
C THR A 56 5.55 -4.42 -0.85
N ARG A 57 5.75 -5.18 0.22
CA ARG A 57 6.59 -6.38 0.18
C ARG A 57 5.78 -7.61 -0.20
N LEU A 58 6.44 -8.58 -0.80
CA LEU A 58 5.89 -9.90 -1.06
C LEU A 58 6.45 -10.90 -0.06
N PHE A 59 5.62 -11.83 0.41
CA PHE A 59 6.09 -13.01 1.14
C PHE A 59 6.89 -13.88 0.19
N LEU A 60 8.14 -14.14 0.56
CA LEU A 60 8.94 -15.14 -0.12
C LEU A 60 8.68 -16.52 0.51
N PRO A 61 8.65 -17.59 -0.30
CA PRO A 61 8.72 -18.95 0.22
C PRO A 61 9.95 -19.10 1.13
N LYS A 62 9.78 -19.78 2.28
CA LYS A 62 10.88 -20.01 3.24
C LYS A 62 12.07 -20.74 2.62
N GLU A 63 11.84 -21.46 1.54
CA GLU A 63 12.83 -22.27 0.85
C GLU A 63 12.84 -21.88 -0.63
N LEU A 64 13.70 -20.93 -0.99
CA LEU A 64 14.06 -20.72 -2.39
C LEU A 64 15.07 -21.80 -2.77
N LYS A 65 14.58 -23.01 -3.05
CA LYS A 65 15.41 -24.20 -3.24
C LYS A 65 16.21 -24.20 -4.54
N THR A 66 15.87 -23.34 -5.50
CA THR A 66 16.41 -23.37 -6.85
C THR A 66 16.63 -21.97 -7.41
N LYS A 67 17.46 -21.85 -8.45
CA LYS A 67 17.60 -20.63 -9.28
C LYS A 67 16.39 -20.44 -10.22
N GLU A 68 15.29 -21.15 -10.00
CA GLU A 68 14.12 -21.09 -10.88
C GLU A 68 13.46 -19.72 -10.77
N ALA A 69 12.94 -19.25 -11.91
CA ALA A 69 12.22 -18.00 -11.96
C ALA A 69 10.95 -18.11 -11.11
N ILE A 70 10.81 -17.24 -10.10
CA ILE A 70 9.61 -17.15 -9.28
C ILE A 70 8.64 -16.22 -10.00
N ASP A 71 7.41 -16.70 -10.24
CA ASP A 71 6.33 -15.81 -10.62
C ASP A 71 5.85 -15.01 -9.40
N SER A 72 6.40 -13.80 -9.25
CA SER A 72 6.08 -12.90 -8.14
C SER A 72 4.61 -12.46 -8.10
N ARG A 73 3.85 -12.62 -9.21
CA ARG A 73 2.40 -12.32 -9.23
C ARG A 73 1.60 -13.27 -8.34
N GLN A 74 2.14 -14.46 -8.08
CA GLN A 74 1.51 -15.49 -7.24
C GLN A 74 1.87 -15.34 -5.75
N LEU A 75 2.82 -14.47 -5.43
CA LEU A 75 3.25 -14.27 -4.04
C LEU A 75 2.25 -13.41 -3.28
N ARG A 76 2.02 -13.78 -2.01
CA ARG A 76 1.15 -13.05 -1.10
C ARG A 76 1.77 -11.72 -0.69
N ILE A 77 0.92 -10.73 -0.43
CA ILE A 77 1.34 -9.42 0.08
C ILE A 77 1.73 -9.52 1.55
N PHE A 78 2.83 -8.86 1.93
CA PHE A 78 3.31 -8.74 3.30
C PHE A 78 2.74 -7.46 3.95
N TYR A 79 1.57 -7.56 4.57
CA TYR A 79 0.85 -6.42 5.13
C TYR A 79 1.47 -5.80 6.39
N SER A 80 2.34 -6.52 7.11
CA SER A 80 2.89 -6.08 8.40
C SER A 80 3.94 -4.98 8.31
N LYS A 81 4.23 -4.41 7.14
CA LYS A 81 5.24 -3.36 6.96
C LYS A 81 4.85 -2.36 5.89
N VAL A 82 4.89 -1.09 6.25
CA VAL A 82 4.86 0.02 5.29
C VAL A 82 6.27 0.26 4.77
N VAL A 83 6.48 0.23 3.46
CA VAL A 83 7.83 0.29 2.86
C VAL A 83 8.43 1.69 2.97
N GLN A 84 7.73 2.71 2.46
CA GLN A 84 8.23 4.09 2.44
C GLN A 84 8.28 4.72 3.84
N SER A 85 9.37 5.44 4.12
CA SER A 85 9.59 6.11 5.40
C SER A 85 8.54 7.19 5.70
N TYR A 86 8.20 8.03 4.73
CA TYR A 86 7.20 9.09 4.93
C TYR A 86 5.81 8.53 5.29
N LYS A 87 5.40 7.42 4.64
CA LYS A 87 4.15 6.72 4.96
C LYS A 87 4.15 6.12 6.38
N ARG A 88 5.30 5.70 6.90
CA ARG A 88 5.41 5.24 8.30
C ARG A 88 5.15 6.37 9.28
N ILE A 89 5.64 7.57 9.00
CA ILE A 89 5.38 8.75 9.84
C ILE A 89 3.89 9.10 9.82
N MET A 90 3.27 9.10 8.64
CA MET A 90 1.82 9.33 8.47
C MET A 90 0.98 8.32 9.27
N VAL A 91 1.38 7.05 9.27
CA VAL A 91 0.72 6.01 10.08
C VAL A 91 0.96 6.21 11.57
N ALA A 92 2.19 6.54 11.99
CA ALA A 92 2.54 6.65 13.41
C ALA A 92 1.96 7.88 14.10
N ALA A 93 1.84 9.01 13.39
CA ALA A 93 1.39 10.28 13.93
C ALA A 93 0.05 10.22 14.72
N PRO A 94 -1.05 9.62 14.21
CA PRO A 94 -2.30 9.56 14.95
C PRO A 94 -2.21 8.71 16.24
N PHE A 95 -1.33 7.71 16.29
CA PHE A 95 -1.12 6.94 17.53
C PHE A 95 -0.29 7.73 18.53
N ALA A 96 0.81 8.35 18.09
CA ALA A 96 1.68 9.16 18.94
C ALA A 96 0.94 10.34 19.60
N LEU A 97 0.01 10.96 18.87
CA LEU A 97 -0.86 12.02 19.37
C LEU A 97 -2.05 11.52 20.21
N LYS A 98 -2.08 10.21 20.54
CA LYS A 98 -3.16 9.53 21.28
C LYS A 98 -4.55 9.70 20.64
N ALA A 99 -4.58 9.99 19.34
CA ALA A 99 -5.82 10.07 18.59
C ALA A 99 -6.40 8.70 18.23
N LEU A 100 -5.52 7.70 18.09
CA LEU A 100 -5.89 6.30 17.93
C LEU A 100 -5.25 5.47 19.04
N GLY A 101 -5.95 4.42 19.47
CA GLY A 101 -5.43 3.47 20.45
C GLY A 101 -4.37 2.55 19.85
N HIS A 102 -3.39 2.15 20.65
CA HIS A 102 -2.26 1.33 20.20
C HIS A 102 -2.54 -0.19 20.28
N ASN A 103 -3.67 -0.59 20.87
CA ASN A 103 -4.02 -2.00 21.02
C ASN A 103 -4.58 -2.53 19.71
N ARG A 104 -4.29 -3.78 19.38
CA ARG A 104 -4.84 -4.45 18.17
C ARG A 104 -6.36 -4.35 18.06
N ASN A 105 -7.04 -4.39 19.21
CA ASN A 105 -8.51 -4.33 19.30
C ASN A 105 -9.04 -2.88 19.41
N SER A 106 -8.17 -1.87 19.34
CA SER A 106 -8.59 -0.48 19.31
C SER A 106 -9.36 -0.22 18.01
N GLY A 107 -10.63 0.18 18.17
CA GLY A 107 -11.44 0.68 17.09
C GLY A 107 -11.20 2.17 16.83
N GLY A 108 -11.87 2.67 15.80
CA GLY A 108 -11.83 4.06 15.39
C GLY A 108 -12.31 4.18 13.95
N ARG A 109 -12.40 5.41 13.45
CA ARG A 109 -12.79 5.72 12.09
C ARG A 109 -11.72 6.56 11.42
N LEU A 110 -11.13 6.03 10.37
CA LEU A 110 -10.03 6.62 9.66
C LEU A 110 -10.44 6.95 8.22
N LEU A 111 -10.24 8.21 7.83
CA LEU A 111 -10.25 8.60 6.43
C LEU A 111 -8.81 8.57 5.90
N VAL A 112 -8.61 7.86 4.80
CA VAL A 112 -7.36 7.88 4.04
C VAL A 112 -7.64 8.55 2.70
N ILE A 113 -6.90 9.60 2.39
CA ILE A 113 -6.99 10.33 1.13
C ILE A 113 -5.84 9.86 0.25
N GLY A 114 -6.16 9.28 -0.91
CA GLY A 114 -5.20 8.66 -1.82
C GLY A 114 -5.07 7.15 -1.56
N LEU A 115 -5.30 6.34 -2.60
CA LEU A 115 -5.25 4.88 -2.51
C LEU A 115 -3.91 4.30 -2.97
N TRP A 116 -3.50 4.63 -4.19
CA TRP A 116 -2.31 4.10 -4.86
C TRP A 116 -2.16 2.58 -4.82
N GLY A 117 -1.27 2.04 -3.99
CA GLY A 117 -1.11 0.59 -3.80
C GLY A 117 -1.66 0.12 -2.45
N ALA A 118 -2.58 0.88 -1.85
CA ALA A 118 -3.25 0.62 -0.58
C ALA A 118 -2.32 0.34 0.62
N SER A 119 -1.04 0.72 0.57
CA SER A 119 -0.05 0.24 1.56
C SER A 119 -0.33 0.71 2.99
N ILE A 120 -0.85 1.93 3.16
CA ILE A 120 -1.24 2.45 4.48
C ILE A 120 -2.53 1.78 4.96
N SER A 121 -3.58 1.78 4.14
CA SER A 121 -4.88 1.27 4.58
C SER A 121 -4.84 -0.23 4.82
N ASN A 122 -4.13 -1.00 4.00
CA ASN A 122 -3.92 -2.42 4.22
C ASN A 122 -3.11 -2.71 5.50
N PHE A 123 -2.05 -1.94 5.77
CA PHE A 123 -1.28 -2.08 7.00
C PHE A 123 -2.16 -1.83 8.23
N ILE A 124 -2.93 -0.74 8.23
CA ILE A 124 -3.79 -0.38 9.36
C ILE A 124 -4.90 -1.42 9.54
N HIS A 125 -5.53 -1.87 8.46
CA HIS A 125 -6.56 -2.91 8.52
C HIS A 125 -6.02 -4.23 9.09
N PHE A 126 -4.80 -4.62 8.70
CA PHE A 126 -4.13 -5.81 9.21
C PHE A 126 -3.72 -5.68 10.70
N ALA A 127 -3.20 -4.52 11.09
CA ALA A 127 -2.69 -4.26 12.44
C ALA A 127 -3.80 -3.96 13.45
N PHE A 128 -4.91 -3.34 13.01
CA PHE A 128 -6.04 -2.90 13.81
C PHE A 128 -7.37 -3.32 13.15
N PRO A 129 -7.76 -4.60 13.25
CA PRO A 129 -8.94 -5.14 12.55
C PRO A 129 -10.28 -4.53 12.97
N GLU A 130 -10.31 -3.78 14.09
CA GLU A 130 -11.50 -3.05 14.55
C GLU A 130 -11.59 -1.61 13.99
N MET A 131 -10.57 -1.15 13.26
CA MET A 131 -10.55 0.16 12.62
C MET A 131 -11.48 0.18 11.40
N LYS A 132 -12.38 1.17 11.34
CA LYS A 132 -13.20 1.45 10.16
C LYS A 132 -12.46 2.43 9.27
N ILE A 133 -12.02 1.97 8.11
CA ILE A 133 -11.20 2.72 7.16
C ILE A 133 -12.05 3.02 5.92
N VAL A 134 -12.13 4.30 5.59
CA VAL A 134 -12.64 4.78 4.32
C VAL A 134 -11.48 5.36 3.55
N VAL A 135 -11.23 4.87 2.35
CA VAL A 135 -10.21 5.40 1.44
C VAL A 135 -10.91 6.14 0.30
N LEU A 136 -10.45 7.34 -0.01
CA LEU A 136 -10.85 8.06 -1.21
C LEU A 136 -9.79 7.85 -2.30
N ALA A 137 -10.23 7.39 -3.46
CA ALA A 137 -9.41 7.16 -4.64
C ALA A 137 -9.92 8.01 -5.81
N GLU A 138 -9.02 8.51 -6.64
CA GLU A 138 -9.38 9.42 -7.72
C GLU A 138 -10.02 8.71 -8.92
N ASN A 139 -9.54 7.50 -9.25
CA ASN A 139 -10.03 6.75 -10.41
C ASN A 139 -10.09 5.23 -10.13
N GLU A 140 -10.88 4.53 -10.95
CA GLU A 140 -11.14 3.11 -10.80
C GLU A 140 -9.92 2.25 -11.20
N GLN A 141 -9.06 2.77 -12.06
CA GLN A 141 -7.84 2.09 -12.51
C GLN A 141 -6.87 1.88 -11.34
N ILE A 142 -6.69 2.88 -10.47
CA ILE A 142 -5.90 2.75 -9.24
C ILE A 142 -6.53 1.73 -8.28
N ARG A 143 -7.86 1.73 -8.13
CA ARG A 143 -8.56 0.74 -7.29
C ARG A 143 -8.37 -0.68 -7.82
N SER A 144 -8.57 -0.86 -9.11
CA SER A 144 -8.39 -2.14 -9.80
C SER A 144 -6.96 -2.65 -9.70
N ALA A 145 -5.97 -1.77 -9.92
CA ALA A 145 -4.56 -2.10 -9.75
C ALA A 145 -4.21 -2.46 -8.30
N SER A 146 -4.76 -1.73 -7.32
CA SER A 146 -4.59 -2.02 -5.89
C SER A 146 -5.11 -3.40 -5.52
N GLN A 147 -6.30 -3.77 -6.00
CA GLN A 147 -6.90 -5.09 -5.76
C GLN A 147 -6.07 -6.19 -6.41
N LYS A 148 -5.75 -6.02 -7.70
CA LYS A 148 -5.05 -7.04 -8.50
C LYS A 148 -3.61 -7.29 -8.04
N TYR A 149 -2.88 -6.24 -7.67
CA TYR A 149 -1.43 -6.32 -7.50
C TYR A 149 -0.92 -6.07 -6.09
N PHE A 150 -1.69 -5.37 -5.26
CA PHE A 150 -1.28 -4.95 -3.92
C PHE A 150 -2.17 -5.53 -2.82
N GLY A 151 -3.10 -6.41 -3.18
CA GLY A 151 -3.96 -7.12 -2.25
C GLY A 151 -4.82 -6.17 -1.42
N LEU A 152 -5.35 -5.11 -2.02
CA LEU A 152 -6.43 -4.34 -1.42
C LEU A 152 -7.61 -5.28 -1.13
N ILE A 153 -8.02 -5.34 0.14
CA ILE A 153 -9.19 -6.09 0.60
C ILE A 153 -10.23 -5.06 1.00
N GLU A 154 -11.40 -5.10 0.37
CA GLU A 154 -12.56 -4.32 0.81
C GLU A 154 -13.55 -5.23 1.54
N ASP A 155 -14.02 -4.76 2.70
CA ASP A 155 -14.95 -5.50 3.55
C ASP A 155 -15.85 -4.55 4.37
N GLY A 156 -16.48 -5.07 5.42
CA GLY A 156 -17.34 -4.28 6.30
C GLY A 156 -16.63 -3.11 7.01
N LYS A 157 -15.30 -3.16 7.13
CA LYS A 157 -14.48 -2.20 7.87
C LYS A 157 -13.44 -1.50 7.00
N HIS A 158 -13.15 -1.94 5.79
CA HIS A 158 -12.26 -1.26 4.85
C HIS A 158 -12.97 -1.05 3.52
N ARG A 159 -13.18 0.20 3.13
CA ARG A 159 -13.93 0.55 1.91
C ARG A 159 -13.19 1.60 1.09
N VAL A 160 -13.26 1.48 -0.23
CA VAL A 160 -12.77 2.49 -1.16
C VAL A 160 -13.94 3.19 -1.83
N HIS A 161 -13.91 4.52 -1.86
CA HIS A 161 -14.79 5.34 -2.68
C HIS A 161 -13.99 5.98 -3.80
N VAL A 162 -14.39 5.68 -5.03
CA VAL A 162 -13.81 6.27 -6.23
C VAL A 162 -14.60 7.51 -6.63
N GLY A 163 -13.90 8.60 -6.90
CA GLY A 163 -14.49 9.82 -7.43
C GLY A 163 -13.68 11.07 -7.10
N ASN A 164 -14.24 12.22 -7.46
CA ASN A 164 -13.60 13.50 -7.17
C ASN A 164 -13.39 13.70 -5.66
N MET A 165 -12.14 13.94 -5.28
CA MET A 165 -11.73 14.04 -3.88
C MET A 165 -12.45 15.16 -3.14
N SER A 166 -12.46 16.37 -3.70
CA SER A 166 -13.08 17.55 -3.10
C SER A 166 -14.58 17.39 -2.95
N ALA A 167 -15.27 16.88 -3.96
CA ALA A 167 -16.69 16.59 -3.88
C ALA A 167 -17.02 15.52 -2.84
N SER A 168 -16.18 14.48 -2.73
CA SER A 168 -16.34 13.41 -1.74
C SER A 168 -16.12 13.92 -0.32
N LEU A 169 -15.11 14.76 -0.10
CA LEU A 169 -14.87 15.44 1.17
C LEU A 169 -16.02 16.37 1.54
N ASN A 170 -16.50 17.19 0.61
CA ASN A 170 -17.64 18.08 0.85
C ASN A 170 -18.90 17.31 1.23
N LYS A 171 -19.16 16.16 0.59
CA LYS A 171 -20.27 15.27 0.98
C LYS A 171 -20.08 14.68 2.38
N LEU A 172 -18.86 14.32 2.77
CA LEU A 172 -18.58 13.82 4.12
C LEU A 172 -18.82 14.90 5.18
N VAL A 173 -18.42 16.14 4.91
CA VAL A 173 -18.63 17.31 5.78
C VAL A 173 -20.11 17.69 5.86
N ALA A 174 -20.79 17.83 4.71
CA ALA A 174 -22.17 18.30 4.63
C ALA A 174 -23.18 17.36 5.30
N ASN A 175 -22.90 16.05 5.32
CA ASN A 175 -23.77 15.08 5.97
C ASN A 175 -23.69 15.10 7.52
N GLY A 176 -23.06 16.13 8.12
CA GLY A 176 -22.92 16.26 9.58
C GLY A 176 -22.20 15.09 10.23
N ARG A 177 -21.50 14.28 9.43
CA ARG A 177 -20.88 13.05 9.88
C ARG A 177 -19.60 13.43 10.63
N SER A 178 -19.73 13.58 11.95
CA SER A 178 -18.65 13.51 12.93
C SER A 178 -17.95 12.12 12.98
N ILE A 179 -17.86 11.44 11.82
CA ILE A 179 -17.66 9.99 11.68
C ILE A 179 -16.24 9.69 11.20
N ILE A 180 -15.36 10.69 11.16
CA ILE A 180 -13.94 10.49 10.87
C ILE A 180 -13.18 11.01 12.08
N ASP A 181 -12.59 10.08 12.82
CA ASP A 181 -11.77 10.45 13.97
C ASP A 181 -10.50 11.13 13.47
N ARG A 182 -9.91 10.68 12.34
CA ARG A 182 -8.70 11.29 11.75
C ARG A 182 -8.61 11.14 10.23
N VAL A 183 -7.85 12.04 9.61
CA VAL A 183 -7.53 12.05 8.18
C VAL A 183 -6.03 11.80 7.99
N ILE A 184 -5.68 10.85 7.12
CA ILE A 184 -4.31 10.67 6.62
C ILE A 184 -4.30 11.07 5.14
N PHE A 185 -3.42 12.00 4.77
CA PHE A 185 -3.19 12.38 3.38
C PHE A 185 -2.03 11.59 2.80
N ILE A 186 -2.24 10.95 1.66
CA ILE A 186 -1.22 10.25 0.89
C ILE A 186 -1.12 10.98 -0.45
N GLN A 187 0.02 11.63 -0.68
CA GLN A 187 0.44 12.04 -2.02
C GLN A 187 0.89 10.80 -2.79
#